data_AF-A0A954LMG5-F1
#
_entry.id   AF-A0A954LMG5-F1
#
_cell.length_a   1.000
_cell.length_b   1.000
_cell.length_c   1.000
_cell.angle_alpha   90.00
_cell.angle_beta   90.00
_cell.angle_gamma   90.00
#
_symmetry.space_group_name_H-M   'P 1'
#
loop_
_entity.id
_entity.type
_entity.pdbx_description
1 polymer ?
#
loop_
_entity_poly.entity_id
_entity_poly.type
_entity_poly.pdbx_seq_one_letter_code
_entity_poly.pdbx_strand_id
1 'polypeptide(L)'
;MRLLQRLRATLFLCGTLLIGMQTRAESADSELFFRDRVAPIFQKRCLSCHNKESKKGELSLQTRKAALAGGESGEVIVPGNPDGSYLLSLITASKGQAEMPKDADPLSNEEVASIRQWIEQGAKWPAGFQLEPKLADRNWWSLQPLHKPRLPGVSHAELQW
;
A
#
# COMPACT_ATOMS: atom_id res chain seq x y z
N MET A 1 69.36 10.37 7.60
CA MET A 1 68.49 10.35 6.39
C MET A 1 67.14 9.74 6.72
N ARG A 2 66.12 10.60 6.91
CA ARG A 2 64.71 10.26 7.10
C ARG A 2 64.07 9.92 5.74
N LEU A 3 64.24 8.71 5.22
CA LEU A 3 63.80 8.39 3.85
C LEU A 3 62.94 7.14 3.64
N LEU A 4 62.45 6.47 4.69
CA LEU A 4 61.66 5.24 4.52
C LEU A 4 60.24 5.23 5.12
N GLN A 5 59.70 6.38 5.55
CA GLN A 5 58.35 6.44 6.15
C GLN A 5 57.21 6.90 5.20
N ARG A 6 57.44 7.06 3.90
CA ARG A 6 56.45 7.69 2.99
C ARG A 6 55.71 6.75 2.03
N LEU A 7 55.76 5.42 2.24
CA LEU A 7 55.17 4.43 1.32
C LEU A 7 53.99 3.63 1.89
N ARG A 8 53.29 4.16 2.90
CA ARG A 8 52.06 3.55 3.44
C ARG A 8 50.80 4.41 3.28
N ALA A 9 50.87 5.55 2.60
CA ALA A 9 49.81 6.56 2.61
C ALA A 9 49.10 6.80 1.27
N THR A 10 49.19 5.87 0.30
CA THR A 10 48.62 6.08 -1.05
C THR A 10 47.65 5.00 -1.52
N LEU A 11 47.25 4.07 -0.65
CA LEU A 11 46.29 3.01 -0.94
C LEU A 11 45.06 3.09 -0.04
N PHE A 12 44.49 4.29 0.11
CA PHE A 12 43.21 4.46 0.82
C PHE A 12 42.27 5.49 0.18
N LEU A 13 42.58 5.99 -1.03
CA LEU A 13 41.80 7.08 -1.64
C LEU A 13 40.97 6.69 -2.87
N CYS A 14 40.95 5.42 -3.27
CA CYS A 14 40.15 4.97 -4.43
C CYS A 14 38.98 4.03 -4.07
N GLY A 15 38.81 3.65 -2.80
CA GLY A 15 37.80 2.68 -2.37
C GLY A 15 36.46 3.26 -1.90
N THR A 16 36.33 4.58 -1.78
CA THR A 16 35.16 5.21 -1.13
C THR A 16 34.08 5.72 -2.09
N LEU A 17 34.31 5.73 -3.41
CA LEU A 17 33.35 6.31 -4.36
C LEU A 17 32.24 5.33 -4.82
N LEU A 18 32.32 4.03 -4.48
CA LEU A 18 31.37 3.02 -4.95
C LEU A 18 30.20 2.72 -4.00
N ILE A 19 30.18 3.25 -2.76
CA ILE A 19 29.17 2.87 -1.76
C ILE A 19 27.86 3.69 -1.92
N GLY A 20 27.90 4.85 -2.60
CA GLY A 20 26.73 5.74 -2.71
C GLY A 20 25.65 5.33 -3.72
N MET A 21 25.95 4.46 -4.70
CA MET A 21 24.98 4.08 -5.75
C MET A 21 24.00 2.98 -5.31
N GLN A 22 24.40 2.11 -4.38
CA GLN A 22 23.64 0.92 -4.03
C GLN A 22 22.33 1.23 -3.28
N THR A 23 22.28 2.32 -2.51
CA THR A 23 21.14 2.62 -1.64
C THR A 23 19.91 3.12 -2.40
N ARG A 24 20.10 3.73 -3.58
CA ARG A 24 19.01 4.33 -4.36
C ARG A 24 18.22 3.31 -5.20
N ALA A 25 18.90 2.28 -5.73
CA ALA A 25 18.24 1.21 -6.46
C ALA A 25 17.31 0.41 -5.52
N GLU A 26 17.83 -0.03 -4.38
CA GLU A 26 17.08 -0.76 -3.35
C GLU A 26 15.86 0.04 -2.82
N SER A 27 15.97 1.37 -2.70
CA SER A 27 14.82 2.19 -2.34
C SER A 27 13.74 2.20 -3.42
N ALA A 28 14.12 2.32 -4.69
CA ALA A 28 13.16 2.35 -5.79
C ALA A 28 12.43 1.00 -5.91
N ASP A 29 13.15 -0.11 -5.76
CA ASP A 29 12.56 -1.46 -5.84
C ASP A 29 11.55 -1.70 -4.71
N SER A 30 11.85 -1.26 -3.48
CA SER A 30 10.92 -1.37 -2.36
C SER A 30 9.68 -0.47 -2.53
N GLU A 31 9.84 0.74 -3.08
CA GLU A 31 8.72 1.62 -3.40
C GLU A 31 7.80 1.03 -4.48
N LEU A 32 8.38 0.41 -5.52
CA LEU A 32 7.64 -0.32 -6.55
C LEU A 32 6.93 -1.55 -5.95
N PHE A 33 7.61 -2.29 -5.08
CA PHE A 33 7.02 -3.42 -4.37
C PHE A 33 5.80 -2.99 -3.55
N PHE A 34 5.89 -1.88 -2.82
CA PHE A 34 4.73 -1.33 -2.12
C PHE A 34 3.59 -1.03 -3.08
N ARG A 35 3.85 -0.28 -4.15
CA ARG A 35 2.84 0.13 -5.13
C ARG A 35 2.13 -1.06 -5.76
N ASP A 36 2.88 -2.10 -6.11
CA ASP A 36 2.37 -3.21 -6.92
C ASP A 36 1.82 -4.36 -6.08
N ARG A 37 2.30 -4.52 -4.84
CA ARG A 37 1.97 -5.68 -3.98
C ARG A 37 1.18 -5.32 -2.73
N VAL A 38 1.49 -4.20 -2.08
CA VAL A 38 0.90 -3.85 -0.77
C VAL A 38 -0.25 -2.86 -0.89
N ALA A 39 -0.09 -1.82 -1.71
CA ALA A 39 -1.11 -0.81 -1.93
C ALA A 39 -2.48 -1.42 -2.34
N PRO A 40 -2.56 -2.39 -3.28
CA PRO A 40 -3.83 -3.01 -3.64
C PRO A 40 -4.50 -3.75 -2.46
N ILE A 41 -3.70 -4.35 -1.56
CA ILE A 41 -4.20 -5.04 -0.36
C ILE A 41 -4.82 -4.01 0.59
N PHE A 42 -4.08 -2.94 0.93
CA PHE A 42 -4.59 -1.90 1.83
C PHE A 42 -5.83 -1.21 1.27
N GLN A 43 -5.85 -0.90 -0.03
CA GLN A 43 -7.01 -0.30 -0.68
C GLN A 43 -8.25 -1.18 -0.65
N LYS A 44 -8.08 -2.50 -0.81
CA LYS A 44 -9.19 -3.46 -0.85
C LYS A 44 -9.65 -3.90 0.54
N ARG A 45 -8.73 -4.08 1.49
CA ARG A 45 -8.98 -4.79 2.75
C ARG A 45 -9.03 -3.87 3.97
N CYS A 46 -8.49 -2.65 3.89
CA CYS A 46 -8.32 -1.79 5.06
C CYS A 46 -9.01 -0.43 4.92
N LEU A 47 -9.02 0.15 3.71
CA LEU A 47 -9.51 1.51 3.49
C LEU A 47 -11.03 1.70 3.59
N SER A 48 -11.83 0.66 3.84
CA SER A 48 -13.24 0.85 4.21
C SER A 48 -13.39 1.49 5.59
N CYS A 49 -12.45 1.22 6.51
CA CYS A 49 -12.52 1.60 7.92
C CYS A 49 -11.29 2.38 8.46
N HIS A 50 -10.18 2.39 7.72
CA HIS A 50 -8.92 3.06 8.12
C HIS A 50 -8.45 4.06 7.06
N ASN A 51 -9.30 5.03 6.74
CA ASN A 51 -9.06 6.09 5.77
C ASN A 51 -9.12 7.47 6.45
N LYS A 52 -9.24 8.59 5.72
CA LYS A 52 -9.27 9.92 6.35
C LYS A 52 -10.65 10.26 6.94
N GLU A 53 -11.70 9.76 6.31
CA GLU A 53 -13.10 10.00 6.61
C GLU A 53 -13.65 9.05 7.68
N SER A 54 -13.16 7.81 7.71
CA SER A 54 -13.49 6.72 8.62
C SER A 54 -12.18 6.19 9.20
N LYS A 55 -11.89 6.57 10.46
CA LYS A 55 -10.64 6.28 11.18
C LYS A 55 -10.92 5.39 12.38
N LYS A 56 -11.30 4.13 12.16
CA LYS A 56 -11.48 3.20 13.28
C LYS A 56 -10.15 3.03 14.03
N GLY A 57 -10.19 3.14 15.36
CA GLY A 57 -9.00 3.17 16.22
C GLY A 57 -8.07 4.35 15.92
N GLU A 58 -8.62 5.48 15.45
CA GLU A 58 -7.88 6.71 15.06
C GLU A 58 -6.79 6.51 13.99
N LEU A 59 -6.78 5.35 13.31
CA LEU A 59 -5.79 4.98 12.31
C LEU A 59 -6.24 5.37 10.90
N SER A 60 -5.33 5.96 10.12
CA SER A 60 -5.50 6.20 8.70
C SER A 60 -4.33 5.65 7.89
N LEU A 61 -4.63 4.78 6.92
CA LEU A 61 -3.62 4.18 6.04
C LEU A 61 -3.50 4.91 4.71
N GLN A 62 -4.21 6.02 4.46
CA GLN A 62 -4.19 6.70 3.16
C GLN A 62 -2.82 7.25 2.76
N THR A 63 -1.99 7.67 3.71
CA THR A 63 -0.66 8.22 3.42
C THR A 63 0.37 7.60 4.33
N ARG A 64 1.63 7.54 3.87
CA ARG A 64 2.76 7.09 4.70
C ARG A 64 2.81 7.81 6.04
N LYS A 65 2.65 9.15 6.02
CA LYS A 65 2.72 9.98 7.23
C LYS A 65 1.64 9.59 8.23
N ALA A 66 0.39 9.41 7.77
CA ALA A 66 -0.71 9.04 8.65
C ALA A 66 -0.57 7.59 9.17
N ALA A 67 -0.15 6.66 8.30
CA ALA A 67 0.04 5.26 8.67
C ALA A 67 1.13 5.08 9.75
N LEU A 68 2.23 5.85 9.65
CA LEU A 68 3.32 5.83 10.63
C LEU A 68 3.03 6.67 11.88
N ALA A 69 2.08 7.60 11.83
CA ALA A 69 1.62 8.30 13.03
C ALA A 69 0.89 7.35 14.01
N GLY A 70 0.42 6.20 13.51
CA GLY A 70 -0.28 5.20 14.31
C GLY A 70 -1.74 5.56 14.55
N GLY A 71 -2.32 4.92 15.57
CA GLY A 71 -3.70 5.14 16.00
C GLY A 71 -3.80 5.15 17.52
N GLU A 72 -4.99 4.88 18.04
CA GLU A 72 -5.29 4.81 19.48
C GLU A 72 -4.40 3.79 20.22
N SER A 73 -4.00 2.71 19.54
CA SER A 73 -3.10 1.68 20.07
C SER A 73 -1.61 2.02 19.95
N GLY A 74 -1.26 3.23 19.51
CA GLY A 74 0.12 3.66 19.27
C GLY A 74 0.64 3.27 17.88
N GLU A 75 1.93 2.90 17.80
CA GLU A 75 2.59 2.55 16.54
C GLU A 75 2.04 1.25 15.95
N VAL A 76 1.51 1.32 14.74
CA VAL A 76 0.92 0.15 14.04
C VAL A 76 1.91 -0.48 13.07
N ILE A 77 2.77 0.33 12.45
CA ILE A 77 3.79 -0.09 11.48
C ILE A 77 5.13 0.44 11.96
N VAL A 78 6.07 -0.47 12.21
CA VAL A 78 7.45 -0.15 12.61
C VAL A 78 8.38 -0.48 11.44
N PRO A 79 8.85 0.52 10.68
CA PRO A 79 9.74 0.30 9.54
C PRO A 79 10.97 -0.55 9.91
N GLY A 80 11.21 -1.63 9.17
CA GLY A 80 12.33 -2.54 9.39
C GLY A 80 12.13 -3.54 10.52
N ASN A 81 11.01 -3.49 11.25
CA ASN A 81 10.70 -4.43 12.32
C ASN A 81 9.29 -5.02 12.16
N PRO A 82 9.16 -6.08 11.34
CA PRO A 82 7.88 -6.77 11.17
C PRO A 82 7.30 -7.33 12.48
N ASP A 83 8.13 -7.92 13.33
CA ASP A 83 7.66 -8.58 14.55
C ASP A 83 7.27 -7.58 15.65
N GLY A 84 7.82 -6.36 15.61
CA GLY A 84 7.37 -5.23 16.42
C GLY A 84 6.20 -4.45 15.84
N SER A 85 5.74 -4.78 14.63
CA SER A 85 4.63 -4.08 13.99
C SER A 85 3.29 -4.69 14.39
N TYR A 86 2.50 -3.97 15.19
CA TYR A 86 1.18 -4.42 15.65
C TYR A 86 0.22 -4.79 14.51
N LEU A 87 0.40 -4.19 13.32
CA LEU A 87 -0.33 -4.57 12.11
C LEU A 87 -0.29 -6.09 11.87
N LEU A 88 0.88 -6.73 11.99
CA LEU A 88 1.02 -8.16 11.66
C LEU A 88 0.28 -9.06 12.65
N SER A 89 0.22 -8.71 13.94
CA SER A 89 -0.56 -9.49 14.90
C SER A 89 -2.06 -9.43 14.64
N LEU A 90 -2.55 -8.32 14.07
CA LEU A 90 -3.97 -8.14 13.79
C LEU A 90 -4.43 -8.89 12.53
N ILE A 91 -3.59 -8.92 11.49
CA ILE A 91 -3.96 -9.48 10.18
C ILE A 91 -3.58 -10.96 10.00
N THR A 92 -2.68 -11.48 10.85
CA THR A 92 -2.26 -12.88 10.77
C THR A 92 -3.33 -13.78 11.36
N ALA A 93 -3.85 -14.70 10.56
CA ALA A 93 -4.86 -15.63 11.02
C ALA A 93 -4.28 -16.67 11.99
N SER A 94 -4.99 -16.90 13.09
CA SER A 94 -4.79 -18.02 14.01
C SER A 94 -6.06 -18.86 14.05
N LYS A 95 -5.94 -20.17 13.80
CA LYS A 95 -7.09 -21.09 13.73
C LYS A 95 -8.18 -20.62 12.74
N GLY A 96 -7.76 -20.01 11.63
CA GLY A 96 -8.66 -19.53 10.58
C GLY A 96 -9.34 -18.19 10.86
N GLN A 97 -8.98 -17.49 11.94
CA GLN A 97 -9.54 -16.18 12.30
C GLN A 97 -8.43 -15.15 12.50
N ALA A 98 -8.67 -13.91 12.09
CA ALA A 98 -7.80 -12.76 12.33
C ALA A 98 -8.61 -11.65 13.00
N GLU A 99 -7.95 -10.76 13.74
CA GLU A 99 -8.66 -9.62 14.34
C GLU A 99 -9.06 -8.57 13.30
N MET A 100 -8.29 -8.48 12.23
CA MET A 100 -8.53 -7.62 11.07
C MET A 100 -8.40 -8.40 9.76
N PRO A 101 -9.21 -8.07 8.74
CA PRO A 101 -10.30 -7.10 8.76
C PRO A 101 -11.51 -7.54 9.59
N LYS A 102 -12.22 -6.59 10.22
CA LYS A 102 -13.51 -6.88 10.88
C LYS A 102 -14.57 -7.22 9.82
N ASP A 103 -15.44 -8.15 10.15
CA ASP A 103 -16.60 -8.55 9.33
C ASP A 103 -16.25 -9.00 7.90
N ALA A 104 -15.03 -9.50 7.70
CA ALA A 104 -14.57 -10.06 6.45
C ALA A 104 -13.61 -11.22 6.70
N ASP A 105 -13.41 -12.06 5.69
CA ASP A 105 -12.44 -13.15 5.78
C ASP A 105 -11.04 -12.61 6.11
N PRO A 106 -10.18 -13.39 6.77
CA PRO A 106 -8.77 -13.04 6.96
C PRO A 106 -8.05 -12.77 5.62
N LEU A 107 -6.90 -12.10 5.70
CA LEU A 107 -5.99 -11.99 4.56
C LEU A 107 -5.42 -13.37 4.22
N SER A 108 -5.07 -13.58 2.96
CA SER A 108 -4.32 -14.78 2.57
C SER A 108 -2.90 -14.76 3.14
N ASN A 109 -2.27 -15.92 3.25
CA ASN A 109 -0.88 -16.00 3.71
C ASN A 109 0.07 -15.20 2.81
N GLU A 110 -0.19 -15.16 1.50
CA GLU A 110 0.60 -14.40 0.53
C GLU A 110 0.40 -12.88 0.69
N GLU A 111 -0.83 -12.44 1.00
CA GLU A 111 -1.11 -11.03 1.31
C GLU A 111 -0.37 -10.60 2.59
N VAL A 112 -0.44 -11.40 3.66
CA VAL A 112 0.29 -11.14 4.91
C VAL A 112 1.80 -11.16 4.69
N ALA A 113 2.32 -12.13 3.93
CA ALA A 113 3.73 -12.22 3.60
C ALA A 113 4.23 -11.00 2.81
N SER A 114 3.42 -10.49 1.87
CA SER A 114 3.75 -9.28 1.11
C SER A 114 3.85 -8.06 2.03
N ILE A 115 2.92 -7.92 2.98
CA ILE A 115 2.96 -6.83 3.97
C ILE A 115 4.20 -6.98 4.89
N ARG A 116 4.48 -8.18 5.38
CA ARG A 116 5.65 -8.48 6.22
C ARG A 116 6.96 -8.11 5.51
N GLN A 117 7.15 -8.56 4.28
CA GLN A 117 8.33 -8.27 3.47
C GLN A 117 8.49 -6.76 3.26
N TRP A 118 7.41 -6.07 2.96
CA TRP A 118 7.44 -4.62 2.78
C TRP A 118 7.84 -3.87 4.06
N ILE A 119 7.35 -4.30 5.23
CA ILE A 119 7.77 -3.73 6.51
C ILE A 119 9.26 -3.99 6.73
N GLU A 120 9.74 -5.20 6.47
CA GLU A 120 11.16 -5.59 6.58
C GLU A 120 12.06 -4.70 5.71
N GLN A 121 11.61 -4.34 4.51
CA GLN A 121 12.32 -3.43 3.60
C GLN A 121 12.26 -1.95 4.02
N GLY A 122 11.73 -1.64 5.21
CA GLY A 122 11.66 -0.29 5.77
C GLY A 122 10.36 0.44 5.48
N ALA A 123 9.28 -0.29 5.15
CA ALA A 123 7.95 0.27 4.94
C ALA A 123 7.96 1.51 4.01
N LYS A 124 8.68 1.41 2.88
CA LYS A 124 8.88 2.52 1.94
C LYS A 124 7.64 2.71 1.06
N TRP A 125 7.35 3.96 0.74
CA TRP A 125 6.26 4.35 -0.14
C TRP A 125 6.84 5.24 -1.24
N PRO A 126 6.34 5.16 -2.48
CA PRO A 126 6.67 6.17 -3.48
C PRO A 126 6.37 7.57 -2.93
N ALA A 127 7.23 8.54 -3.25
CA ALA A 127 7.09 9.90 -2.75
C ALA A 127 5.73 10.51 -3.15
N GLY A 128 5.02 11.09 -2.17
CA GLY A 128 3.71 11.70 -2.39
C GLY A 128 2.57 10.71 -2.69
N PHE A 129 2.83 9.40 -2.58
CA PHE A 129 1.82 8.39 -2.87
C PHE A 129 0.71 8.38 -1.82
N GLN A 130 -0.53 8.39 -2.30
CA GLN A 130 -1.74 8.33 -1.50
C GLN A 130 -2.58 7.13 -1.96
N LEU A 131 -3.01 6.32 -1.01
CA LEU A 131 -3.96 5.26 -1.28
C LEU A 131 -5.36 5.84 -1.37
N GLU A 132 -6.04 5.51 -2.46
CA GLU A 132 -7.45 5.84 -2.65
C GLU A 132 -8.32 4.64 -2.30
N PRO A 133 -9.44 4.82 -1.58
CA PRO A 133 -10.40 3.73 -1.37
C PRO A 133 -10.82 3.18 -2.73
N LYS A 134 -10.87 1.85 -2.89
CA LYS A 134 -11.52 1.29 -4.06
C LYS A 134 -13.00 1.62 -3.96
N LEU A 135 -13.46 2.57 -4.79
CA LEU A 135 -14.88 2.81 -4.99
C LEU A 135 -15.51 1.48 -5.45
N ALA A 136 -16.70 1.17 -4.92
CA ALA A 136 -17.48 0.03 -5.40
C ALA A 136 -17.57 0.10 -6.93
N ASP A 137 -17.51 -1.06 -7.59
CA ASP A 137 -17.48 -1.15 -9.05
C ASP A 137 -18.56 -0.25 -9.65
N ARG A 138 -18.15 0.70 -10.50
CA ARG A 138 -19.05 1.62 -11.22
C ARG A 138 -19.97 0.92 -12.22
N ASN A 139 -19.98 -0.41 -12.22
CA ASN A 139 -20.86 -1.26 -13.03
C ASN A 139 -22.30 -1.32 -12.47
N TRP A 140 -22.70 -0.36 -11.64
CA TRP A 140 -24.08 -0.21 -11.22
C TRP A 140 -24.92 0.23 -12.41
N TRP A 141 -26.08 -0.39 -12.57
CA TRP A 141 -27.00 -0.14 -13.67
C TRP A 141 -27.36 1.36 -13.82
N SER A 142 -27.44 2.08 -12.69
CA SER A 142 -27.82 3.50 -12.63
C SER A 142 -26.71 4.48 -13.04
N LEU A 143 -25.47 3.99 -13.16
CA LEU A 143 -24.32 4.79 -13.58
C LEU A 143 -23.93 4.54 -15.05
N GLN A 144 -24.68 3.69 -15.76
CA GLN A 144 -24.47 3.44 -17.18
C GLN A 144 -25.05 4.58 -18.03
N PRO A 145 -24.42 4.95 -19.16
CA PRO A 145 -24.97 5.94 -20.08
C PRO A 145 -26.38 5.54 -20.56
N LEU A 146 -27.33 6.48 -20.55
CA LEU A 146 -28.69 6.23 -21.05
C LEU A 146 -28.64 5.90 -22.55
N HIS A 147 -29.07 4.69 -22.91
CA HIS A 147 -29.28 4.31 -24.31
C HIS A 147 -30.68 4.74 -24.73
N LYS A 148 -30.82 5.56 -25.78
CA LYS A 148 -32.13 5.90 -26.35
C LYS A 148 -32.59 4.76 -27.27
N PRO A 149 -33.61 3.95 -26.90
CA PRO A 149 -34.10 2.92 -27.79
C PRO A 149 -34.71 3.56 -29.05
N ARG A 150 -34.64 2.85 -30.17
CA ARG A 150 -35.38 3.25 -31.37
C ARG A 150 -36.87 3.10 -31.07
N LEU A 151 -37.60 4.21 -31.14
CA LEU A 151 -39.05 4.19 -30.98
C LEU A 151 -39.65 3.36 -32.13
N PRO A 152 -40.63 2.48 -31.86
CA PRO A 152 -41.38 1.85 -32.92
C PRO A 152 -42.06 2.95 -33.76
N GLY A 153 -41.98 2.79 -35.09
CA GLY A 153 -42.64 3.70 -36.02
C GLY A 153 -44.15 3.52 -35.92
N VAL A 154 -44.80 4.23 -35.00
CA VAL A 154 -46.25 4.28 -34.94
C VAL A 154 -46.74 5.28 -35.99
N SER A 155 -47.36 4.77 -37.05
CA SER A 155 -48.15 5.61 -37.94
C SER A 155 -49.47 5.94 -37.26
N HIS A 156 -49.87 7.22 -37.25
CA HIS A 156 -51.12 7.70 -36.66
C HIS A 156 -52.42 7.19 -37.33
N ALA A 157 -52.34 6.18 -38.19
CA ALA A 157 -53.44 5.76 -39.06
C ALA A 157 -54.48 4.84 -38.39
N GLU A 158 -54.34 4.47 -37.12
CA GLU A 158 -55.19 3.43 -36.52
C GLU A 158 -55.54 3.72 -35.05
N LEU A 159 -56.11 4.90 -34.80
CA LEU A 159 -56.91 5.17 -33.60
C LEU A 159 -58.32 5.58 -34.05
N GLN A 160 -59.07 4.60 -34.56
CA GLN A 160 -60.52 4.68 -34.67
C GLN A 160 -61.09 4.07 -33.39
N TRP A 161 -61.50 4.93 -32.46
CA TRP A 161 -62.36 4.54 -31.33
C TRP A 161 -63.78 4.35 -31.83
#